data_AF-V5HQY5-F1
#
_entry.id   AF-V5HQY5-F1
#
_cell.length_a   1.000
_cell.length_b   1.000
_cell.length_c   1.000
_cell.angle_alpha   90.00
_cell.angle_beta   90.00
_cell.angle_gamma   90.00
#
_symmetry.space_group_name_H-M   'P 1'
#
loop_
_entity.id
_entity.type
_entity.pdbx_description
1 polymer ?
#
loop_
_entity_poly.entity_id
_entity_poly.type
_entity_poly.pdbx_seq_one_letter_code
_entity_poly.pdbx_strand_id
1 'polypeptide(L)'
;MLKISYHLSGLHTSVKECQEDVEECREDAREAAKNTKEQLEALSSRLSEQLVRVVTRVFAAASKELKVAIEDTMETHMAQELGAQSEELMNVMKSVSDCVLGFRGAKEFHWYFKSWERSKDLSFLTGRQQKESPFLYVYGYNVCICSYLDINRLYVCLCIQPGVNDSKLEWPFSKSYKLAVIHPKDKAKSRSFKFDASKYSDNPTFQMPKQGGNNGFGTTLSTANGLELEGFVNDDSLHFFLQVEP
;
A
#
# COMPACT_ATOMS: atom_id res chain seq x y z
N MET A 1 -92.04 -50.00 77.41
CA MET A 1 -91.08 -50.35 76.33
C MET A 1 -91.25 -49.52 75.06
N LEU A 2 -92.47 -49.13 74.64
CA LEU A 2 -92.71 -48.45 73.34
C LEU A 2 -92.13 -47.02 73.18
N LYS A 3 -92.04 -46.22 74.24
CA LYS A 3 -91.61 -44.81 74.16
C LYS A 3 -90.11 -44.63 73.86
N ILE A 4 -89.27 -45.50 74.44
CA ILE A 4 -87.82 -45.48 74.25
C ILE A 4 -87.46 -45.88 72.81
N SER A 5 -88.17 -46.85 72.24
CA SER A 5 -87.99 -47.28 70.84
C SER A 5 -88.30 -46.16 69.83
N TYR A 6 -89.33 -45.34 70.09
CA TYR A 6 -89.70 -44.22 69.22
C TYR A 6 -88.64 -43.10 69.25
N HIS A 7 -88.14 -42.74 70.44
CA HIS A 7 -87.07 -41.74 70.56
C HIS A 7 -85.74 -42.22 69.96
N LEU A 8 -85.39 -43.50 70.11
CA LEU A 8 -84.21 -44.08 69.47
C LEU A 8 -84.35 -44.14 67.94
N SER A 9 -85.55 -44.45 67.42
CA SER A 9 -85.81 -44.42 65.98
C SER A 9 -85.74 -43.01 65.41
N GLY A 10 -86.29 -42.00 66.11
CA GLY A 10 -86.20 -40.61 65.69
C GLY A 10 -84.77 -40.07 65.72
N LEU A 11 -84.00 -40.42 66.76
CA LEU A 11 -82.59 -40.08 66.85
C LEU A 11 -81.78 -40.73 65.72
N HIS A 12 -82.06 -41.99 65.41
CA HIS A 12 -81.41 -42.70 64.31
C HIS A 12 -81.70 -42.05 62.95
N THR A 13 -82.94 -41.60 62.70
CA THR A 13 -83.29 -40.88 61.47
C THR A 13 -82.56 -39.54 61.38
N SER A 14 -82.55 -38.72 62.44
CA SER A 14 -81.85 -37.43 62.43
C SER A 14 -80.33 -37.57 62.32
N VAL A 15 -79.73 -38.61 62.91
CA VAL A 15 -78.31 -38.91 62.73
C VAL A 15 -78.01 -39.29 61.29
N LYS A 16 -78.90 -40.05 60.66
CA LYS A 16 -78.75 -40.45 59.25
C LYS A 16 -78.89 -39.25 58.30
N GLU A 17 -79.87 -38.38 58.52
CA GLU A 17 -80.05 -37.13 57.78
C GLU A 17 -78.82 -36.22 57.93
N CYS A 18 -78.34 -35.99 59.16
CA CYS A 18 -77.10 -35.24 59.39
C CYS A 18 -75.88 -35.86 58.70
N GLN A 19 -75.82 -37.19 58.58
CA GLN A 19 -74.71 -37.85 57.92
C GLN A 19 -74.77 -37.71 56.39
N GLU A 20 -75.98 -37.69 55.82
CA GLU A 20 -76.21 -37.40 54.40
C GLU A 20 -75.87 -35.92 54.08
N ASP A 21 -76.31 -34.96 54.91
CA ASP A 21 -75.99 -33.53 54.77
C ASP A 21 -74.48 -33.25 54.86
N VAL A 22 -73.78 -33.96 55.74
CA VAL A 22 -72.31 -33.82 55.91
C VAL A 22 -71.56 -34.35 54.69
N GLU A 23 -71.99 -35.46 54.10
CA GLU A 23 -71.37 -35.97 52.88
C GLU A 23 -71.69 -35.10 51.66
N GLU A 24 -72.90 -34.52 51.56
CA GLU A 24 -73.24 -33.54 50.52
C GLU A 24 -72.36 -32.28 50.64
N CYS A 25 -72.26 -31.68 51.83
CA CYS A 25 -71.39 -30.53 52.07
C CYS A 25 -69.91 -30.82 51.74
N ARG A 26 -69.47 -32.06 51.97
CA ARG A 26 -68.10 -32.49 51.69
C ARG A 26 -67.84 -32.63 50.19
N GLU A 27 -68.80 -33.16 49.44
CA GLU A 27 -68.71 -33.22 47.98
C GLU A 27 -68.77 -31.83 47.35
N ASP A 28 -69.62 -30.94 47.84
CA ASP A 28 -69.65 -29.53 47.41
C ASP A 28 -68.31 -28.84 47.68
N ALA A 29 -67.70 -29.07 48.85
CA ALA A 29 -66.39 -28.54 49.17
C ALA A 29 -65.28 -29.09 48.25
N ARG A 30 -65.35 -30.37 47.87
CA ARG A 30 -64.42 -30.98 46.90
C ARG A 30 -64.57 -30.39 45.51
N GLU A 31 -65.81 -30.22 45.05
CA GLU A 31 -66.10 -29.65 43.73
C GLU A 31 -65.70 -28.17 43.67
N ALA A 32 -65.94 -27.39 44.71
CA ALA A 32 -65.48 -26.01 44.83
C ALA A 32 -63.93 -25.92 44.82
N ALA A 33 -63.24 -26.82 45.53
CA ALA A 33 -61.79 -26.88 45.53
C ALA A 33 -61.21 -27.26 44.16
N LYS A 34 -61.89 -28.16 43.44
CA LYS A 34 -61.51 -28.55 42.08
C LYS A 34 -61.70 -27.39 41.09
N ASN A 35 -62.86 -26.73 41.12
CA ASN A 35 -63.15 -25.57 40.27
C ASN A 35 -62.17 -24.41 40.50
N THR A 36 -61.83 -24.11 41.75
CA THR A 36 -60.86 -23.06 42.07
C THR A 36 -59.44 -23.41 41.59
N LYS A 37 -59.03 -24.68 41.70
CA LYS A 37 -57.76 -25.16 41.15
C LYS A 37 -57.72 -25.02 39.62
N GLU A 38 -58.77 -25.45 38.92
CA GLU A 38 -58.85 -25.34 37.45
C GLU A 38 -58.81 -23.88 36.99
N GLN A 39 -59.50 -22.97 37.69
CA GLN A 39 -59.42 -21.54 37.40
C GLN A 39 -58.02 -20.97 37.61
N LEU A 40 -57.33 -21.38 38.67
CA LEU A 40 -55.97 -20.93 38.96
C LEU A 40 -54.99 -21.42 37.88
N GLU A 41 -55.11 -22.67 37.44
CA GLU A 41 -54.30 -23.25 36.36
C GLU A 41 -54.55 -22.51 35.03
N ALA A 42 -55.80 -22.21 34.70
CA ALA A 42 -56.16 -21.44 33.50
C ALA A 42 -55.59 -20.01 33.52
N LEU A 43 -55.69 -19.32 34.67
CA LEU A 43 -55.12 -17.98 34.85
C LEU A 43 -53.59 -18.00 34.77
N SER A 44 -52.95 -19.00 35.40
CA SER A 44 -51.49 -19.18 35.35
C SER A 44 -51.00 -19.44 33.93
N SER A 45 -51.68 -20.31 33.17
CA SER A 45 -51.36 -20.57 31.77
C SER A 45 -51.47 -19.31 30.92
N ARG A 46 -52.58 -18.57 31.05
CA ARG A 46 -52.79 -17.32 30.32
C ARG A 46 -51.74 -16.26 30.65
N LEU A 47 -51.38 -16.12 31.93
CA LEU A 47 -50.35 -15.17 32.35
C LEU A 47 -48.98 -15.56 31.79
N SER A 48 -48.65 -16.85 31.82
CA SER A 48 -47.40 -17.38 31.24
C SER A 48 -47.29 -17.08 29.75
N GLU A 49 -48.37 -17.31 28.99
CA GLU A 49 -48.39 -16.96 27.57
C GLU A 49 -48.22 -15.46 27.31
N GLN A 50 -48.89 -14.60 28.11
CA GLN A 50 -48.74 -13.16 27.97
C GLN A 50 -47.31 -12.71 28.30
N LEU A 51 -46.71 -13.29 29.34
CA LEU A 51 -45.33 -13.02 29.71
C LEU A 51 -44.38 -13.39 28.57
N VAL A 52 -44.53 -14.59 27.99
CA VAL A 52 -43.72 -15.04 26.83
C VAL A 52 -43.86 -14.06 25.66
N ARG A 53 -45.09 -13.63 25.34
CA ARG A 53 -45.32 -12.66 24.24
C ARG A 53 -44.66 -11.31 24.51
N VAL A 54 -44.77 -10.78 25.74
CA VAL A 54 -44.17 -9.50 26.13
C VAL A 54 -42.65 -9.60 26.09
N VAL A 55 -42.07 -10.62 26.73
CA VAL A 55 -40.62 -10.84 26.77
C VAL A 55 -40.06 -10.97 25.35
N THR A 56 -40.69 -11.77 24.50
CA THR A 56 -40.25 -11.95 23.11
C THR A 56 -40.27 -10.63 22.34
N ARG A 57 -41.32 -9.81 22.48
CA ARG A 57 -41.42 -8.51 21.80
C ARG A 57 -40.36 -7.53 22.29
N VAL A 58 -40.18 -7.43 23.59
CA VAL A 58 -39.17 -6.51 24.19
C VAL A 58 -37.77 -6.93 23.77
N PHE A 59 -37.46 -8.22 23.82
CA PHE A 59 -36.15 -8.73 23.43
C PHE A 59 -35.87 -8.54 21.93
N ALA A 60 -36.88 -8.75 21.08
CA ALA A 60 -36.75 -8.51 19.64
C ALA A 60 -36.51 -7.02 19.31
N ALA A 61 -37.19 -6.10 20.00
CA ALA A 61 -36.98 -4.66 19.85
C ALA A 61 -35.56 -4.26 20.29
N ALA A 62 -35.16 -4.68 21.50
CA ALA A 62 -33.82 -4.40 22.03
C ALA A 62 -32.71 -5.00 21.15
N SER A 63 -32.90 -6.21 20.63
CA SER A 63 -31.93 -6.84 19.72
C SER A 63 -31.81 -6.09 18.39
N LYS A 64 -32.92 -5.52 17.88
CA LYS A 64 -32.89 -4.71 16.65
C LYS A 64 -32.16 -3.39 16.88
N GLU A 65 -32.44 -2.71 17.98
CA GLU A 65 -31.75 -1.46 18.35
C GLU A 65 -30.24 -1.69 18.57
N LEU A 66 -29.89 -2.76 19.30
CA LEU A 66 -28.50 -3.12 19.52
C LEU A 66 -27.76 -3.42 18.22
N LYS A 67 -28.41 -4.13 17.28
CA LYS A 67 -27.82 -4.42 15.97
C LYS A 67 -27.50 -3.13 15.20
N VAL A 68 -28.46 -2.20 15.13
CA VAL A 68 -28.26 -0.90 14.45
C VAL A 68 -27.13 -0.11 15.11
N ALA A 69 -27.10 -0.05 16.44
CA ALA A 69 -26.04 0.65 17.16
C ALA A 69 -24.64 0.06 16.90
N ILE A 70 -24.53 -1.27 16.79
CA ILE A 70 -23.28 -1.95 16.43
C ILE A 70 -22.87 -1.61 15.01
N GLU A 71 -23.79 -1.68 14.04
CA GLU A 71 -23.53 -1.37 12.63
C GLU A 71 -23.02 0.08 12.46
N ASP A 72 -23.72 1.06 13.05
CA ASP A 72 -23.31 2.49 13.03
C ASP A 72 -21.92 2.70 13.66
N THR A 73 -21.67 2.04 14.80
CA THR A 73 -20.38 2.16 15.50
C THR A 73 -19.24 1.58 14.67
N MET A 74 -19.46 0.43 14.03
CA MET A 74 -18.47 -0.21 13.16
C MET A 74 -18.19 0.64 11.92
N GLU A 75 -19.22 1.16 11.26
CA GLU A 75 -19.07 2.01 10.08
C GLU A 75 -18.26 3.28 10.40
N THR A 76 -18.61 3.94 11.52
CA THR A 76 -17.91 5.15 11.98
C THR A 76 -16.44 4.86 12.30
N HIS A 77 -16.16 3.78 13.05
CA HIS A 77 -14.80 3.39 13.41
C HIS A 77 -13.96 3.03 12.18
N MET A 78 -14.52 2.26 11.23
CA MET A 78 -13.82 1.91 9.99
C MET A 78 -13.50 3.14 9.14
N ALA A 79 -14.44 4.09 9.01
CA ALA A 79 -14.22 5.32 8.26
C ALA A 79 -13.09 6.17 8.87
N GLN A 80 -13.05 6.28 10.20
CA GLN A 80 -12.00 6.99 10.92
C GLN A 80 -10.62 6.33 10.75
N GLU A 81 -10.54 5.01 10.95
CA GLU A 81 -9.30 4.25 10.81
C GLU A 81 -8.77 4.31 9.37
N LEU A 82 -9.65 4.14 8.38
CA LEU A 82 -9.29 4.23 6.97
C LEU A 82 -8.78 5.64 6.61
N GLY A 83 -9.40 6.68 7.16
CA GLY A 83 -8.96 8.07 7.01
C GLY A 83 -7.56 8.29 7.59
N ALA A 84 -7.33 7.85 8.83
CA ALA A 84 -6.05 7.98 9.52
C ALA A 84 -4.93 7.21 8.78
N GLN A 85 -5.19 5.97 8.37
CA GLN A 85 -4.21 5.18 7.61
C GLN A 85 -3.90 5.77 6.24
N SER A 86 -4.90 6.37 5.56
CA SER A 86 -4.69 7.06 4.29
C SER A 86 -3.80 8.30 4.46
N GLU A 87 -4.02 9.09 5.51
CA GLU A 87 -3.20 10.26 5.82
C GLU A 87 -1.76 9.87 6.20
N GLU A 88 -1.58 8.83 7.01
CA GLU A 88 -0.27 8.28 7.35
C GLU A 88 0.46 7.79 6.09
N LEU A 89 -0.21 7.04 5.22
CA LEU A 89 0.37 6.55 3.96
C LEU A 89 0.80 7.71 3.06
N MET A 90 -0.01 8.78 2.96
CA MET A 90 0.34 9.97 2.20
C MET A 90 1.58 10.68 2.77
N ASN A 91 1.69 10.77 4.10
CA ASN A 91 2.85 11.34 4.77
C ASN A 91 4.11 10.50 4.56
N VAL A 92 4.01 9.17 4.64
CA VAL A 92 5.12 8.25 4.33
C VAL A 92 5.52 8.38 2.86
N MET A 93 4.56 8.41 1.93
CA MET A 93 4.85 8.58 0.51
C MET A 93 5.54 9.91 0.20
N LYS A 94 5.11 10.99 0.85
CA LYS A 94 5.77 12.30 0.74
C LYS A 94 7.19 12.24 1.30
N SER A 95 7.39 11.64 2.47
CA SER A 95 8.73 11.46 3.06
C SER A 95 9.65 10.62 2.18
N VAL A 96 9.15 9.53 1.59
CA VAL A 96 9.91 8.70 0.64
C VAL A 96 10.22 9.49 -0.63
N SER A 97 9.26 10.25 -1.16
CA SER A 97 9.47 11.13 -2.31
C SER A 97 10.52 12.19 -2.00
N ASP A 98 10.46 12.85 -0.85
CA ASP A 98 11.43 13.85 -0.42
C ASP A 98 12.81 13.20 -0.19
N CYS A 99 12.87 11.96 0.29
CA CYS A 99 14.10 11.19 0.43
C CYS A 99 14.71 10.81 -0.93
N VAL A 100 13.88 10.39 -1.90
CA VAL A 100 14.30 10.02 -3.26
C VAL A 100 14.69 11.25 -4.09
N LEU A 101 13.95 12.36 -3.95
CA LEU A 101 14.29 13.65 -4.57
C LEU A 101 15.48 14.30 -3.89
N GLY A 102 15.60 14.14 -2.57
CA GLY A 102 16.76 14.54 -1.76
C GLY A 102 17.97 13.64 -1.96
N PHE A 103 17.79 12.43 -2.51
CA PHE A 103 18.84 11.60 -3.08
C PHE A 103 19.31 12.31 -4.34
N ARG A 104 20.18 13.29 -4.11
CA ARG A 104 21.00 13.94 -5.12
C ARG A 104 21.79 12.80 -5.77
N GLY A 105 21.26 12.24 -6.85
CA GLY A 105 21.82 11.07 -7.53
C GLY A 105 23.32 11.21 -7.68
N ALA A 106 24.05 10.10 -7.63
CA ALA A 106 25.51 10.09 -7.58
C ALA A 106 26.06 11.18 -8.51
N LYS A 107 26.65 12.22 -7.93
CA LYS A 107 27.19 13.36 -8.69
C LYS A 107 28.25 12.92 -9.67
N GLU A 108 28.80 11.73 -9.44
CA GLU A 108 29.92 11.13 -10.11
C GLU A 108 29.53 9.73 -10.58
N PHE A 109 29.84 9.44 -11.83
CA PHE A 109 29.56 8.18 -12.49
C PHE A 109 30.82 7.68 -13.16
N HIS A 110 31.13 6.41 -12.93
CA HIS A 110 32.30 5.74 -13.47
C HIS A 110 31.85 4.62 -14.40
N TRP A 111 32.39 4.63 -15.61
CA TRP A 111 32.12 3.62 -16.61
C TRP A 111 33.40 3.00 -17.12
N TYR A 112 33.52 1.68 -16.97
CA TYR A 112 34.60 0.91 -17.58
C TYR A 112 34.16 0.45 -18.96
N PHE A 113 34.63 1.13 -19.99
CA PHE A 113 34.47 0.72 -21.38
C PHE A 113 35.36 -0.49 -21.60
N LYS A 114 34.76 -1.67 -21.79
CA LYS A 114 35.47 -2.93 -22.02
C LYS A 114 35.59 -3.25 -23.50
N SER A 115 36.48 -4.18 -23.83
CA SER A 115 36.70 -4.69 -25.19
C SER A 115 37.22 -3.59 -26.11
N TRP A 116 38.26 -2.90 -25.68
CA TRP A 116 38.87 -1.78 -26.38
C TRP A 116 39.46 -2.20 -27.73
N GLU A 117 40.25 -3.28 -27.77
CA GLU A 117 40.85 -3.81 -28.99
C GLU A 117 39.80 -4.14 -30.04
N ARG A 118 38.78 -4.93 -29.66
CA ARG A 118 37.65 -5.25 -30.55
C ARG A 118 36.91 -4.01 -31.02
N SER A 119 36.77 -2.99 -30.16
CA SER A 119 36.11 -1.73 -30.53
C SER A 119 36.90 -0.95 -31.59
N LYS A 120 38.25 -0.98 -31.53
CA LYS A 120 39.10 -0.41 -32.59
C LYS A 120 38.91 -1.16 -33.90
N ASP A 121 38.96 -2.49 -33.89
CA ASP A 121 38.79 -3.31 -35.09
C ASP A 121 37.45 -3.04 -35.77
N LEU A 122 36.38 -3.01 -34.97
CA LEU A 122 35.05 -2.67 -35.46
C LEU A 122 35.02 -1.25 -36.03
N SER A 123 35.62 -0.27 -35.36
CA SER A 123 35.65 1.11 -35.88
C SER A 123 36.40 1.23 -37.21
N PHE A 124 37.42 0.40 -37.43
CA PHE A 124 38.15 0.35 -38.69
C PHE A 124 37.30 -0.30 -39.80
N LEU A 125 36.56 -1.35 -39.48
CA LEU A 125 35.71 -2.08 -40.42
C LEU A 125 34.44 -1.30 -40.81
N THR A 126 33.76 -0.68 -39.84
CA THR A 126 32.47 0.00 -40.04
C THR A 126 32.60 1.52 -40.20
N GLY A 127 33.81 2.05 -40.09
CA GLY A 127 34.12 3.49 -40.07
C GLY A 127 33.82 4.17 -38.73
N ARG A 128 32.89 3.63 -37.94
CA ARG A 128 32.56 4.15 -36.61
C ARG A 128 32.02 3.06 -35.70
N GLN A 129 32.46 3.07 -34.46
CA GLN A 129 31.91 2.26 -33.38
C GLN A 129 31.26 3.20 -32.35
N GLN A 130 30.02 2.90 -31.96
CA GLN A 130 29.33 3.56 -30.85
C GLN A 130 29.13 2.58 -29.70
N LYS A 131 29.27 3.07 -28.48
CA LYS A 131 28.98 2.34 -27.25
C LYS A 131 28.38 3.30 -26.23
N GLU A 132 27.44 2.81 -25.46
CA GLU A 132 26.76 3.57 -24.42
C GLU A 132 27.03 2.92 -23.06
N SER A 133 27.19 3.76 -22.04
CA SER A 133 27.18 3.30 -20.67
C SER A 133 25.78 2.85 -20.26
N PRO A 134 25.65 2.11 -19.15
CA PRO A 134 24.37 1.99 -18.47
C PRO A 134 23.75 3.37 -18.21
N PHE A 135 22.42 3.42 -18.24
CA PHE A 135 21.66 4.62 -17.89
C PHE A 135 21.74 4.91 -16.39
N LEU A 136 21.81 6.19 -16.04
CA LEU A 136 21.86 6.68 -14.67
C LEU A 136 20.95 7.89 -14.51
N TYR A 137 20.27 7.98 -13.37
CA TYR A 137 19.54 9.18 -13.00
C TYR A 137 20.44 10.15 -12.22
N VAL A 138 20.60 11.36 -12.75
CA VAL A 138 21.37 12.44 -12.13
C VAL A 138 20.52 13.71 -12.07
N TYR A 139 20.28 14.23 -10.87
CA TYR A 139 19.30 15.31 -10.63
C TYR A 139 17.91 15.04 -11.24
N GLY A 140 17.50 13.77 -11.30
CA GLY A 140 16.23 13.34 -11.88
C GLY A 140 16.26 13.12 -13.41
N TYR A 141 17.29 13.60 -14.12
CA TYR A 141 17.47 13.38 -15.56
C TYR A 141 18.03 11.99 -15.83
N ASN A 142 17.47 11.28 -16.81
CA ASN A 142 18.00 10.00 -17.28
C ASN A 142 19.14 10.25 -18.28
N VAL A 143 20.36 9.86 -17.95
CA VAL A 143 21.56 10.16 -18.76
C VAL A 143 22.46 8.94 -18.95
N CYS A 144 23.28 8.95 -19.99
CA CYS A 144 24.41 8.04 -20.14
C CYS A 144 25.63 8.75 -20.75
N ILE A 145 26.79 8.10 -20.65
CA ILE A 145 27.96 8.45 -21.44
C ILE A 145 27.86 7.68 -22.75
N CYS A 146 27.92 8.40 -23.87
CA CYS A 146 28.07 7.80 -25.19
C CYS A 146 29.52 8.01 -25.66
N SER A 147 30.15 6.95 -26.14
CA SER A 147 31.47 6.99 -26.77
C SER A 147 31.36 6.63 -28.24
N TYR A 148 32.02 7.42 -29.08
CA TYR A 148 32.17 7.19 -30.51
C TYR A 148 33.65 7.08 -30.85
N LEU A 149 34.03 5.95 -31.43
CA LEU A 149 35.37 5.70 -31.94
C LEU A 149 35.31 5.69 -33.47
N ASP A 150 36.02 6.61 -34.11
CA ASP A 150 36.07 6.79 -35.56
C ASP A 150 37.54 6.85 -35.99
N ILE A 151 37.98 5.89 -36.83
CA ILE A 151 39.30 5.65 -37.47
C ILE A 151 40.53 5.81 -36.55
N ASN A 152 40.64 6.90 -35.80
CA ASN A 152 41.64 7.09 -34.75
C ASN A 152 41.22 8.11 -33.66
N ARG A 153 39.97 8.54 -33.55
CA ARG A 153 39.52 9.57 -32.60
C ARG A 153 38.43 9.02 -31.68
N LEU A 154 38.60 9.24 -30.38
CA LEU A 154 37.61 8.91 -29.37
C LEU A 154 36.85 10.19 -28.97
N TYR A 155 35.61 10.26 -29.40
CA TYR A 155 34.65 11.27 -28.97
C TYR A 155 33.79 10.72 -27.83
N VAL A 156 33.59 11.52 -26.79
CA VAL A 156 32.77 11.16 -25.63
C VAL A 156 31.81 12.29 -25.33
N CYS A 157 30.55 11.95 -25.08
CA CYS A 157 29.49 12.91 -24.80
C CYS A 157 28.52 12.43 -23.73
N LEU A 158 27.83 13.41 -23.15
CA LEU A 158 26.65 13.19 -22.33
C LEU A 158 25.45 13.05 -23.27
N CYS A 159 24.67 11.99 -23.08
CA CYS A 159 23.41 11.75 -23.78
C CYS A 159 22.27 11.83 -22.76
N ILE A 160 21.24 12.62 -23.06
CA ILE A 160 20.01 12.71 -22.27
C ILE A 160 18.95 11.83 -22.93
N GLN A 161 18.42 10.89 -22.16
CA GLN A 161 17.46 9.88 -22.59
C GLN A 161 16.08 10.16 -21.98
N PRO A 162 14.99 9.66 -22.58
CA PRO A 162 13.66 9.78 -22.00
C PRO A 162 13.62 9.17 -20.60
N GLY A 163 13.04 9.89 -19.65
CA GLY A 163 12.93 9.52 -18.25
C GLY A 163 11.51 9.65 -17.73
N VAL A 164 11.19 8.87 -16.70
CA VAL A 164 9.89 8.93 -16.01
C VAL A 164 9.62 10.27 -15.32
N ASN A 165 10.66 11.07 -15.11
CA ASN A 165 10.59 12.35 -14.40
C ASN A 165 10.53 13.55 -15.35
N ASP A 166 10.63 13.37 -16.67
CA ASP A 166 10.90 14.47 -17.61
C ASP A 166 9.88 15.62 -17.52
N SER A 167 8.61 15.32 -17.27
CA SER A 167 7.55 16.33 -17.12
C SER A 167 7.65 17.20 -15.86
N LYS A 168 8.44 16.78 -14.87
CA LYS A 168 8.65 17.48 -13.59
C LYS A 168 9.99 18.21 -13.52
N LEU A 169 10.84 18.05 -14.53
CA LEU A 169 12.19 18.63 -14.58
C LEU A 169 12.20 19.95 -15.33
N GLU A 170 13.22 20.76 -15.05
CA GLU A 170 13.48 21.99 -15.80
C GLU A 170 14.07 21.66 -17.17
N TRP A 171 13.57 22.36 -18.20
CA TRP A 171 14.08 22.26 -19.57
C TRP A 171 14.30 23.65 -20.17
N PRO A 172 15.35 23.86 -20.98
CA PRO A 172 16.39 22.88 -21.31
C PRO A 172 17.30 22.53 -20.13
N PHE A 173 17.97 21.38 -20.21
CA PHE A 173 18.99 20.96 -19.26
C PHE A 173 20.08 22.02 -19.15
N SER A 174 20.25 22.58 -17.95
CA SER A 174 21.08 23.77 -17.69
C SER A 174 22.28 23.49 -16.78
N LYS A 175 22.52 22.22 -16.43
CA LYS A 175 23.55 21.84 -15.47
C LYS A 175 24.95 21.86 -16.07
N SER A 176 25.94 22.20 -15.25
CA SER A 176 27.34 22.01 -15.62
C SER A 176 27.73 20.55 -15.46
N TYR A 177 28.55 20.03 -16.36
CA TYR A 177 29.05 18.66 -16.25
C TYR A 177 30.48 18.52 -16.75
N LYS A 178 31.17 17.51 -16.24
CA LYS A 178 32.55 17.16 -16.58
C LYS A 178 32.59 15.76 -17.14
N LEU A 179 33.18 15.60 -18.32
CA LEU A 179 33.51 14.30 -18.91
C LEU A 179 35.02 14.09 -18.82
N ALA A 180 35.43 12.86 -18.49
CA ALA A 180 36.84 12.54 -18.41
C ALA A 180 37.16 11.09 -18.80
N VAL A 181 38.39 10.88 -19.24
CA VAL A 181 39.04 9.56 -19.27
C VAL A 181 40.13 9.56 -18.19
N ILE A 182 39.99 8.64 -17.25
CA ILE A 182 40.84 8.53 -16.07
C ILE A 182 42.03 7.64 -16.38
N HIS A 183 43.23 8.12 -16.09
CA HIS A 183 44.42 7.30 -16.23
C HIS A 183 44.51 6.34 -15.02
N PRO A 184 44.65 5.02 -15.25
CA PRO A 184 44.44 3.99 -14.22
C PRO A 184 45.45 4.04 -13.07
N LYS A 185 46.67 4.54 -13.33
CA LYS A 185 47.77 4.59 -12.34
C LYS A 185 48.14 5.99 -11.85
N ASP A 186 47.71 7.03 -12.56
CA ASP A 186 48.20 8.40 -12.36
C ASP A 186 47.08 9.39 -12.66
N LYS A 187 46.32 9.74 -11.61
CA LYS A 187 45.15 10.59 -11.78
C LYS A 187 45.48 11.97 -12.36
N ALA A 188 46.72 12.48 -12.19
CA ALA A 188 47.13 13.78 -12.73
C ALA A 188 47.24 13.78 -14.27
N LYS A 189 47.44 12.60 -14.88
CA LYS A 189 47.40 12.43 -16.34
C LYS A 189 45.99 12.33 -16.90
N SER A 190 44.96 12.17 -16.05
CA SER A 190 43.58 12.07 -16.52
C SER A 190 43.17 13.29 -17.33
N ARG A 191 42.41 13.07 -18.40
CA ARG A 191 41.97 14.15 -19.28
C ARG A 191 40.52 14.42 -19.05
N SER A 192 40.17 15.67 -18.84
CA SER A 192 38.80 16.06 -18.55
C SER A 192 38.41 17.38 -19.19
N PHE A 193 37.15 17.47 -19.57
CA PHE A 193 36.53 18.66 -20.12
C PHE A 193 35.28 19.00 -19.33
N LYS A 194 35.12 20.27 -18.99
CA LYS A 194 33.93 20.81 -18.33
C LYS A 194 33.08 21.55 -19.34
N PHE A 195 31.78 21.31 -19.28
CA PHE A 195 30.76 21.91 -20.10
C PHE A 195 29.75 22.60 -19.19
N ASP A 196 29.29 23.76 -19.64
CA ASP A 196 28.20 24.48 -19.00
C ASP A 196 27.01 24.44 -19.97
N ALA A 197 26.05 23.55 -19.72
CA ALA A 197 24.93 23.33 -20.63
C ALA A 197 24.03 24.57 -20.75
N SER A 198 24.02 25.44 -19.73
CA SER A 198 23.22 26.68 -19.75
C SER A 198 23.62 27.62 -20.90
N LYS A 199 24.87 27.55 -21.37
CA LYS A 199 25.38 28.33 -22.52
C LYS A 199 24.88 27.83 -23.88
N TYR A 200 24.19 26.69 -23.89
CA TYR A 200 23.73 26.01 -25.09
C TYR A 200 22.23 25.71 -25.00
N SER A 201 21.45 26.60 -24.37
CA SER A 201 20.00 26.43 -24.18
C SER A 201 19.27 26.07 -25.47
N ASP A 202 19.69 26.65 -26.60
CA ASP A 202 19.03 26.45 -27.89
C ASP A 202 19.49 25.16 -28.60
N ASN A 203 20.46 24.44 -28.03
CA ASN A 203 20.95 23.19 -28.60
C ASN A 203 19.92 22.07 -28.37
N PRO A 204 19.48 21.36 -29.42
CA PRO A 204 18.51 20.27 -29.31
C PRO A 204 18.93 19.15 -28.33
N THR A 205 20.23 18.98 -28.10
CA THR A 205 20.77 17.99 -27.15
C THR A 205 20.25 18.17 -25.73
N PHE A 206 20.04 19.42 -25.31
CA PHE A 206 19.65 19.76 -23.95
C PHE A 206 18.14 19.99 -23.81
N GLN A 207 17.38 19.86 -24.89
CA GLN A 207 15.93 19.96 -24.83
C GLN A 207 15.31 18.71 -24.21
N MET A 208 14.05 18.77 -23.81
CA MET A 208 13.34 17.59 -23.30
C MET A 208 13.37 16.46 -24.35
N PRO A 209 13.90 15.27 -24.03
CA PRO A 209 14.08 14.21 -25.00
C PRO A 209 12.75 13.67 -25.50
N LYS A 210 12.71 13.35 -26.79
CA LYS A 210 11.59 12.64 -27.42
C LYS A 210 11.94 11.15 -27.53
N GLN A 211 11.03 10.38 -28.13
CA GLN A 211 11.27 8.97 -28.40
C GLN A 211 12.60 8.76 -29.15
N GLY A 212 13.49 7.93 -28.59
CA GLY A 212 14.83 7.67 -29.13
C GLY A 212 15.98 8.46 -28.49
N GLY A 213 15.67 9.43 -27.60
CA GLY A 213 16.68 10.24 -26.90
C GLY A 213 17.26 11.36 -27.76
N ASN A 214 18.07 12.20 -27.12
CA ASN A 214 18.76 13.28 -27.79
C ASN A 214 20.12 12.83 -28.31
N ASN A 215 20.60 13.49 -29.37
CA ASN A 215 22.01 13.41 -29.74
C ASN A 215 22.88 13.85 -28.56
N GLY A 216 24.05 13.24 -28.37
CA GLY A 216 24.93 13.60 -27.26
C GLY A 216 25.74 14.88 -27.50
N PHE A 217 26.09 15.57 -26.41
CA PHE A 217 26.98 16.75 -26.42
C PHE A 217 28.26 16.47 -25.63
N GLY A 218 29.40 16.76 -26.24
CA GLY A 218 30.71 16.48 -25.65
C GLY A 218 31.87 16.84 -26.57
N THR A 219 32.98 16.12 -26.45
CA THR A 219 34.21 16.45 -27.19
C THR A 219 35.07 15.23 -27.49
N THR A 220 36.06 15.42 -28.37
CA THR A 220 37.13 14.44 -28.59
C THR A 220 38.09 14.47 -27.41
N LEU A 221 38.23 13.36 -26.69
CA LEU A 221 39.15 13.25 -25.56
C LEU A 221 40.59 12.98 -26.00
N SER A 222 40.77 12.14 -27.01
CA SER A 222 42.08 11.80 -27.57
C SER A 222 41.96 11.00 -28.87
N THR A 223 43.10 10.61 -29.42
CA THR A 223 43.22 9.56 -30.40
C THR A 223 43.35 8.19 -29.76
N ALA A 224 42.99 7.13 -30.48
CA ALA A 224 43.14 5.75 -29.99
C ALA A 224 44.60 5.45 -29.64
N ASN A 225 45.52 5.78 -30.55
CA ASN A 225 46.96 5.57 -30.35
C ASN A 225 47.50 6.38 -29.16
N GLY A 226 47.02 7.61 -28.96
CA GLY A 226 47.45 8.45 -27.84
C GLY A 226 47.08 7.84 -26.49
N LEU A 227 45.87 7.28 -26.37
CA LEU A 227 45.42 6.63 -25.13
C LEU A 227 46.23 5.37 -24.81
N GLU A 228 46.64 4.63 -25.84
CA GLU A 228 47.47 3.43 -25.68
C GLU A 228 48.90 3.77 -25.28
N LEU A 229 49.54 4.66 -26.04
CA LEU A 229 50.93 5.08 -25.81
C LEU A 229 51.12 5.71 -24.43
N GLU A 230 50.11 6.44 -23.95
CA GLU A 230 50.15 7.12 -22.66
C GLU A 230 49.65 6.27 -21.50
N GLY A 231 49.22 5.02 -21.74
CA GLY A 231 48.87 4.07 -20.68
C GLY A 231 47.48 4.24 -20.07
N PHE A 232 46.53 4.83 -20.78
CA PHE A 232 45.13 4.91 -20.35
C PHE A 232 44.39 3.58 -20.46
N VAL A 233 44.76 2.77 -21.45
CA VAL A 233 44.17 1.44 -21.65
C VAL A 233 44.79 0.47 -20.65
N ASN A 234 43.95 -0.12 -19.80
CA ASN A 234 44.36 -1.12 -18.82
C ASN A 234 43.38 -2.28 -18.85
N ASP A 235 43.91 -3.49 -19.02
CA ASP A 235 43.11 -4.72 -19.14
C ASP A 235 42.00 -4.61 -20.20
N ASP A 236 42.41 -4.23 -21.43
CA ASP A 236 41.54 -4.03 -22.60
C ASP A 236 40.33 -3.10 -22.32
N SER A 237 40.53 -2.13 -21.42
CA SER A 237 39.47 -1.25 -20.94
C SER A 237 39.92 0.20 -20.76
N LEU A 238 38.98 1.12 -20.95
CA LEU A 238 39.11 2.54 -20.63
C LEU A 238 38.19 2.92 -19.46
N HIS A 239 38.67 3.79 -18.58
CA HIS A 239 37.87 4.30 -17.46
C HIS A 239 37.32 5.69 -17.78
N PHE A 240 36.03 5.77 -18.10
CA PHE A 240 35.33 7.05 -18.24
C PHE A 240 34.71 7.51 -16.93
N PHE A 241 34.59 8.82 -16.83
CA PHE A 241 34.01 9.51 -15.69
C PHE A 241 33.10 10.64 -16.16
N LEU A 242 31.92 10.72 -15.56
CA LEU A 242 30.97 11.81 -15.69
C LEU A 242 30.73 12.41 -14.31
N GLN A 243 30.76 13.73 -14.20
CA GLN A 243 30.31 14.43 -13.01
C GLN A 243 29.33 15.54 -13.39
N VAL A 244 28.20 15.65 -12.70
CA VAL A 244 27.21 16.71 -12.92
C VAL A 244 27.10 17.59 -11.68
N GLU A 245 27.16 18.89 -11.90
CA GLU A 245 27.05 19.94 -10.89
C GLU A 245 25.70 20.65 -11.04
N PRO A 246 25.08 21.08 -9.92
CA PRO A 246 23.75 21.67 -9.91
C PRO A 246 23.68 23.03 -10.62
#